data_AF-A0A835Y757-F1
#
_entry.id   AF-A0A835Y757-F1
#
_cell.length_a   1.000
_cell.length_b   1.000
_cell.length_c   1.000
_cell.angle_alpha   90.00
_cell.angle_beta   90.00
_cell.angle_gamma   90.00
#
_symmetry.space_group_name_H-M   'P 1'
#
loop_
_entity.id
_entity.type
_entity.pdbx_description
1 polymer ?
#
loop_
_entity_poly.entity_id
_entity_poly.type
_entity_poly.pdbx_seq_one_letter_code
_entity_poly.pdbx_strand_id
1 'polypeptide(L)'
;MLVVAPGVTAPAPRAEVLRSRAAPAESSSVGDDGATDYQAVAASLNALLAKSQQPGITGKDLRNLVMERFGRSYDIRLARLHGRMYLQVMWRFLEQKSFPLSPEEYMQQLDAVAEYLNDWGMADTARQGIMGARKPPGYTGGGNARCISIPLPVDLSGARGAEWQ
;
A
#
# COMPACT_ATOMS: atom_id res chain seq x y z
N MET A 1 -28.09 -65.10 9.72
CA MET A 1 -27.71 -63.68 9.61
C MET A 1 -28.78 -63.02 8.74
N LEU A 2 -29.80 -62.45 9.38
CA LEU A 2 -30.98 -61.76 8.82
C LEU A 2 -30.51 -60.55 7.98
N VAL A 3 -30.78 -60.37 6.68
CA VAL A 3 -32.02 -60.04 5.94
C VAL A 3 -32.80 -58.86 6.53
N VAL A 4 -32.88 -57.72 5.82
CA VAL A 4 -34.13 -57.23 5.18
C VAL A 4 -33.94 -55.84 4.51
N ALA A 5 -34.65 -55.63 3.41
CA ALA A 5 -34.73 -54.43 2.58
C ALA A 5 -35.48 -53.25 3.25
N PRO A 6 -35.35 -52.00 2.74
CA PRO A 6 -36.26 -50.91 3.10
C PRO A 6 -37.47 -50.84 2.16
N GLY A 7 -38.66 -51.10 2.73
CA GLY A 7 -39.96 -50.88 2.12
C GLY A 7 -40.58 -49.51 2.48
N VAL A 8 -41.10 -48.85 1.44
CA VAL A 8 -42.44 -48.22 1.31
C VAL A 8 -42.98 -47.22 2.36
N THR A 9 -43.47 -46.09 1.81
CA THR A 9 -44.72 -45.37 2.11
C THR A 9 -44.80 -44.30 3.23
N ALA A 10 -45.23 -43.10 2.81
CA ALA A 10 -45.76 -41.97 3.58
C ALA A 10 -47.14 -42.31 4.21
N PRO A 11 -47.74 -41.59 5.22
CA PRO A 11 -47.96 -40.13 5.27
C PRO A 11 -48.00 -39.44 6.67
N ALA A 12 -48.17 -38.12 6.68
CA ALA A 12 -48.28 -37.23 7.85
C ALA A 12 -49.53 -37.49 8.73
N PRO A 13 -49.51 -37.03 10.01
CA PRO A 13 -50.58 -36.12 10.46
C PRO A 13 -50.14 -34.97 11.40
N ARG A 14 -50.93 -33.89 11.33
CA ARG A 14 -50.96 -32.68 12.19
C ARG A 14 -51.31 -33.02 13.65
N ALA A 15 -50.66 -32.34 14.59
CA ALA A 15 -51.16 -32.13 15.96
C ALA A 15 -50.76 -30.74 16.47
N GLU A 16 -51.62 -30.20 17.33
CA GLU A 16 -51.88 -28.80 17.60
C GLU A 16 -51.44 -28.41 19.02
N VAL A 17 -51.00 -27.15 19.19
CA VAL A 17 -51.08 -26.29 20.39
C VAL A 17 -50.59 -26.82 21.75
N LEU A 18 -49.63 -26.10 22.35
CA LEU A 18 -49.86 -25.49 23.67
C LEU A 18 -49.02 -24.22 23.86
N ARG A 19 -49.70 -23.11 24.14
CA ARG A 19 -49.12 -21.83 24.50
C ARG A 19 -48.47 -21.93 25.89
N SER A 20 -47.33 -21.27 26.09
CA SER A 20 -47.00 -20.66 27.38
C SER A 20 -46.07 -19.47 27.17
N ARG A 21 -46.54 -18.36 27.74
CA ARG A 21 -46.05 -16.99 27.65
C ARG A 21 -44.81 -16.82 28.54
N ALA A 22 -43.74 -16.24 28.00
CA ALA A 22 -42.73 -15.50 28.75
C ALA A 22 -42.35 -14.27 27.93
N ALA A 23 -42.39 -13.11 28.59
CA ALA A 23 -42.39 -11.78 28.02
C ALA A 23 -41.16 -11.48 27.14
N PRO A 24 -41.29 -10.72 26.04
CA PRO A 24 -40.17 -9.93 25.57
C PRO A 24 -39.93 -8.84 26.62
N ALA A 25 -38.75 -8.82 27.23
CA ALA A 25 -38.25 -7.57 27.80
C ALA A 25 -38.04 -6.63 26.62
N GLU A 26 -39.06 -5.83 26.35
CA GLU A 26 -38.99 -4.68 25.48
C GLU A 26 -37.89 -3.78 26.05
N SER A 27 -36.72 -3.80 25.43
CA SER A 27 -35.76 -2.72 25.60
C SER A 27 -36.34 -1.54 24.87
N SER A 28 -37.10 -0.75 25.63
CA SER A 28 -37.78 0.44 25.17
C SER A 28 -36.84 1.32 24.37
N SER A 29 -37.19 1.49 23.10
CA SER A 29 -36.66 2.50 22.22
C SER A 29 -36.98 3.88 22.80
N VAL A 30 -36.04 4.41 23.58
CA VAL A 30 -35.97 5.84 23.89
C VAL A 30 -35.21 6.47 22.73
N GLY A 31 -35.90 7.29 21.95
CA GLY A 31 -35.31 8.04 20.84
C GLY A 31 -34.26 9.01 21.35
N ASP A 32 -33.05 8.89 20.80
CA ASP A 32 -31.98 9.88 20.90
C ASP A 32 -31.68 10.37 19.48
N ASP A 33 -32.21 11.56 19.18
CA ASP A 33 -32.04 12.28 17.92
C ASP A 33 -30.60 12.83 17.90
N GLY A 34 -29.69 12.10 17.25
CA GLY A 34 -28.30 12.54 17.06
C GLY A 34 -27.21 11.64 17.62
N ALA A 35 -27.47 10.37 17.92
CA ALA A 35 -26.43 9.39 18.21
C ALA A 35 -25.56 9.14 16.96
N THR A 36 -24.60 10.04 16.73
CA THR A 36 -23.47 9.84 15.81
C THR A 36 -22.98 8.41 16.01
N ASP A 37 -22.90 7.62 14.94
CA ASP A 37 -22.51 6.21 15.02
C ASP A 37 -21.04 6.09 15.50
N TYR A 38 -20.86 6.16 16.82
CA TYR A 38 -19.57 6.22 17.50
C TYR A 38 -18.72 4.99 17.18
N GLN A 39 -19.36 3.88 16.83
CA GLN A 39 -18.72 2.64 16.45
C GLN A 39 -18.07 2.72 15.05
N ALA A 40 -18.76 3.29 14.05
CA ALA A 40 -18.21 3.51 12.71
C ALA A 40 -17.11 4.57 12.72
N VAL A 41 -17.25 5.64 13.51
CA VAL A 41 -16.14 6.61 13.67
C VAL A 41 -14.96 5.98 14.40
N ALA A 42 -15.16 5.14 15.42
CA ALA A 42 -14.06 4.42 16.07
C ALA A 42 -13.35 3.44 15.12
N ALA A 43 -14.10 2.71 14.28
CA ALA A 43 -13.53 1.85 13.25
C ALA A 43 -12.70 2.64 12.24
N SER A 44 -13.21 3.81 11.80
CA SER A 44 -12.51 4.71 10.90
C SER A 44 -11.24 5.29 11.53
N LEU A 45 -11.28 5.65 12.82
CA LEU A 45 -10.11 6.13 13.56
C LEU A 45 -9.03 5.05 13.69
N ASN A 46 -9.43 3.83 14.02
CA ASN A 46 -8.53 2.68 14.07
C ASN A 46 -7.92 2.37 12.70
N ALA A 47 -8.69 2.49 11.63
CA ALA A 47 -8.18 2.32 10.26
C ALA A 47 -7.17 3.43 9.89
N LEU A 48 -7.40 4.68 10.29
CA LEU A 48 -6.46 5.78 10.09
C LEU A 48 -5.17 5.61 10.91
N LEU A 49 -5.30 5.22 12.19
CA LEU A 49 -4.16 4.93 13.06
C LEU A 49 -3.32 3.77 12.49
N ALA A 50 -3.97 2.68 12.05
CA ALA A 50 -3.30 1.56 11.39
C ALA A 50 -2.60 1.96 10.08
N LYS A 51 -3.17 2.91 9.33
CA LYS A 51 -2.56 3.47 8.12
C LYS A 51 -1.37 4.39 8.42
N SER A 52 -1.38 5.09 9.56
CA SER A 52 -0.25 5.87 10.05
C SER A 52 0.86 5.03 10.69
N GLN A 53 0.56 3.79 11.12
CA GLN A 53 1.52 2.85 11.70
C GLN A 53 2.21 1.94 10.67
N GLN A 54 2.01 2.18 9.37
CA GLN A 54 2.69 1.42 8.34
C GLN A 54 4.21 1.59 8.51
N PRO A 55 4.98 0.49 8.58
CA PRO A 55 6.43 0.59 8.66
C PRO A 55 6.93 1.36 7.44
N GLY A 56 7.72 2.40 7.69
CA GLY A 56 8.35 3.21 6.65
C GLY A 56 9.15 2.33 5.67
N ILE A 57 9.42 2.87 4.49
CA ILE A 57 10.33 2.22 3.55
C ILE A 57 11.77 2.41 4.05
N THR A 58 12.62 1.40 3.87
CA THR A 58 14.05 1.48 4.21
C THR A 58 14.89 1.42 2.94
N GLY A 59 16.16 1.83 3.00
CA GLY A 59 17.06 1.71 1.84
C GLY A 59 17.20 0.26 1.35
N LYS A 60 17.16 -0.71 2.27
CA LYS A 60 17.17 -2.15 1.93
C LYS A 60 15.89 -2.59 1.22
N ASP A 61 14.73 -2.07 1.62
CA ASP A 61 13.45 -2.33 0.95
C ASP A 61 13.49 -1.80 -0.48
N LEU A 62 13.95 -0.56 -0.68
CA LEU A 62 14.14 0.04 -2.02
C LEU A 62 15.05 -0.80 -2.93
N ARG A 63 16.19 -1.25 -2.40
CA ARG A 63 17.10 -2.15 -3.12
C ARG A 63 16.38 -3.44 -3.53
N ASN A 64 15.65 -4.05 -2.61
CA ASN A 64 14.96 -5.32 -2.86
C ASN A 64 13.84 -5.16 -3.90
N LEU A 65 13.06 -4.08 -3.84
CA LEU A 65 12.01 -3.78 -4.82
C LEU A 65 12.59 -3.66 -6.24
N VAL A 66 13.67 -2.90 -6.39
CA VAL A 66 14.34 -2.71 -7.68
C VAL A 66 14.96 -4.02 -8.19
N MET A 67 15.58 -4.79 -7.28
CA MET A 67 16.15 -6.10 -7.60
C MET A 67 15.08 -7.11 -8.01
N GLU A 68 13.96 -7.17 -7.30
CA GLU A 68 12.82 -8.04 -7.62
C GLU A 68 12.21 -7.66 -8.96
N ARG A 69 12.00 -6.36 -9.22
CA ARG A 69 11.37 -5.95 -10.47
C ARG A 69 12.28 -6.13 -11.67
N PHE A 70 13.52 -5.64 -11.60
CA PHE A 70 14.37 -5.49 -12.78
C PHE A 70 15.57 -6.45 -12.81
N GLY A 71 15.77 -7.26 -11.77
CA GLY A 71 16.85 -8.24 -11.68
C GLY A 71 18.24 -7.66 -11.42
N ARG A 72 18.37 -6.36 -11.11
CA ARG A 72 19.64 -5.68 -10.83
C ARG A 72 19.47 -4.59 -9.78
N SER A 73 20.56 -4.24 -9.09
CA SER A 73 20.59 -3.18 -8.08
C SER A 73 20.86 -1.81 -8.72
N TYR A 74 19.83 -1.21 -9.31
CA TYR A 74 19.91 0.11 -9.92
C TYR A 74 19.99 1.24 -8.89
N ASP A 75 20.69 2.32 -9.25
CA ASP A 75 20.73 3.56 -8.48
C ASP A 75 19.36 4.27 -8.45
N ILE A 76 19.00 4.86 -7.31
CA ILE A 76 17.73 5.56 -7.11
C ILE A 76 18.03 6.97 -6.63
N ARG A 77 17.41 7.98 -7.27
CA ARG A 77 17.60 9.39 -6.93
C ARG A 77 16.29 10.13 -6.86
N LEU A 78 16.26 11.19 -6.07
CA LEU A 78 15.20 12.18 -6.09
C LEU A 78 15.61 13.33 -7.01
N ALA A 79 14.69 13.82 -7.84
CA ALA A 79 14.94 14.96 -8.71
C ALA A 79 13.73 15.87 -8.81
N ARG A 80 14.00 17.18 -8.86
CA ARG A 80 13.01 18.21 -9.13
C ARG A 80 13.01 18.54 -10.61
N LEU A 81 11.85 18.41 -11.26
CA LEU A 81 11.68 18.74 -12.68
C LEU A 81 10.39 19.57 -12.84
N HIS A 82 10.53 20.77 -13.40
CA HIS A 82 9.42 21.73 -13.59
C HIS A 82 8.55 21.93 -12.33
N GLY A 83 9.20 22.09 -11.18
CA GLY A 83 8.53 22.31 -9.90
C GLY A 83 7.95 21.05 -9.23
N ARG A 84 7.99 19.89 -9.87
CA ARG A 84 7.50 18.60 -9.34
C ARG A 84 8.66 17.71 -8.92
N MET A 85 8.46 16.86 -7.91
CA MET A 85 9.45 15.85 -7.56
C MET A 85 9.19 14.54 -8.28
N TYR A 86 10.28 13.85 -8.56
CA TYR A 86 10.29 12.55 -9.18
C TYR A 86 11.28 11.65 -8.46
N LEU A 87 10.86 10.41 -8.25
CA LEU A 87 11.75 9.32 -7.92
C LEU A 87 12.28 8.74 -9.24
N GLN A 88 13.59 8.84 -9.45
CA GLN A 88 14.26 8.35 -10.64
C GLN A 88 15.04 7.08 -10.35
N VAL A 89 14.69 6.00 -11.04
CA VAL A 89 15.54 4.79 -11.09
C VAL A 89 16.49 4.93 -12.28
N MET A 90 17.77 5.11 -11.98
CA MET A 90 18.84 5.30 -12.94
C MET A 90 19.23 3.99 -13.61
N TRP A 91 19.85 4.06 -14.79
CA TRP A 91 20.27 2.88 -15.56
C TRP A 91 21.62 2.30 -15.11
N ARG A 92 22.36 3.00 -14.26
CA ARG A 92 23.60 2.50 -13.66
C ARG A 92 23.26 1.58 -12.49
N PHE A 93 23.98 0.47 -12.37
CA PHE A 93 23.77 -0.52 -11.32
C PHE A 93 25.11 -0.93 -10.69
N LEU A 94 25.06 -1.36 -9.44
CA LEU A 94 26.22 -1.61 -8.58
C LEU A 94 27.23 -2.61 -9.16
N GLU A 95 26.77 -3.59 -9.93
CA GLU A 95 27.62 -4.65 -10.50
C GLU A 95 28.45 -4.19 -11.72
N GLN A 96 28.29 -2.95 -12.19
CA GLN A 96 29.17 -2.40 -13.22
C GLN A 96 30.52 -1.96 -12.63
N LYS A 97 31.62 -2.33 -13.31
CA LYS A 97 33.00 -1.99 -12.90
C LYS A 97 33.28 -0.48 -12.76
N SER A 98 32.43 0.37 -13.34
CA SER A 98 32.52 1.84 -13.28
C SER A 98 31.32 2.48 -12.57
N PHE A 99 30.76 1.80 -11.58
CA PHE A 99 29.74 2.40 -10.73
C PHE A 99 30.39 3.47 -9.84
N PRO A 100 29.80 4.68 -9.74
CA PRO A 100 30.45 5.82 -9.09
C PRO A 100 30.47 5.76 -7.56
N LEU A 101 29.71 4.85 -6.95
CA LEU A 101 29.58 4.74 -5.50
C LEU A 101 30.11 3.40 -5.01
N SER A 102 30.68 3.39 -3.81
CA SER A 102 30.98 2.16 -3.08
C SER A 102 29.68 1.46 -2.64
N PRO A 103 29.68 0.14 -2.33
CA PRO A 103 28.48 -0.56 -1.86
C PRO A 103 27.89 0.06 -0.57
N GLU A 104 28.73 0.59 0.30
CA GLU A 104 28.31 1.29 1.52
C GLU A 104 27.64 2.63 1.19
N GLU A 105 28.26 3.45 0.35
CA GLU A 105 27.72 4.73 -0.11
C GLU A 105 26.39 4.55 -0.86
N TYR A 106 26.27 3.50 -1.67
CA TYR A 106 25.03 3.12 -2.33
C TYR A 106 23.91 2.86 -1.32
N MET A 107 24.18 2.08 -0.27
CA MET A 107 23.19 1.81 0.77
C MET A 107 22.82 3.08 1.54
N GLN A 108 23.79 3.94 1.88
CA GLN A 108 23.52 5.22 2.54
C GLN A 108 22.66 6.15 1.65
N GLN A 109 22.95 6.20 0.34
CA GLN A 109 22.15 6.95 -0.61
C GLN A 109 20.70 6.45 -0.67
N LEU A 110 20.50 5.13 -0.69
CA LEU A 110 19.16 4.55 -0.66
C LEU A 110 18.43 4.83 0.66
N ASP A 111 19.15 4.77 1.78
CA ASP A 111 18.57 5.05 3.09
C ASP A 111 18.12 6.50 3.21
N ALA A 112 18.94 7.45 2.74
CA ALA A 112 18.56 8.85 2.65
C ALA A 112 17.32 9.07 1.76
N VAL A 113 17.25 8.41 0.59
CA VAL A 113 16.06 8.48 -0.28
C VAL A 113 14.84 7.90 0.43
N ALA A 114 14.99 6.79 1.15
CA ALA A 114 13.93 6.17 1.91
C ALA A 114 13.41 7.09 3.03
N GLU A 115 14.31 7.78 3.73
CA GLU A 115 13.97 8.78 4.75
C GLU A 115 13.10 9.90 4.17
N TYR A 116 13.51 10.51 3.05
CA TYR A 116 12.69 11.53 2.38
C TYR A 116 11.33 11.01 1.90
N LEU A 117 11.28 9.77 1.39
CA LEU A 117 10.01 9.16 0.99
C LEU A 117 9.08 8.92 2.17
N ASN A 118 9.63 8.61 3.35
CA ASN A 118 8.85 8.47 4.58
C ASN A 118 8.35 9.82 5.09
N ASP A 119 9.22 10.84 5.12
CA ASP A 119 8.87 12.20 5.52
C ASP A 119 7.73 12.77 4.67
N TRP A 120 7.77 12.53 3.36
CA TRP A 120 6.72 12.98 2.43
C TRP A 120 5.49 12.08 2.38
N GLY A 121 5.46 10.97 3.13
CA GLY A 121 4.37 9.99 3.06
C GLY A 121 4.22 9.31 1.69
N MET A 122 5.30 9.26 0.90
CA MET A 122 5.32 8.75 -0.48
C MET A 122 5.89 7.33 -0.62
N ALA A 123 6.13 6.63 0.50
CA ALA A 123 6.64 5.27 0.51
C ALA A 123 5.80 4.30 -0.35
N ASP A 124 4.46 4.35 -0.23
CA ASP A 124 3.57 3.48 -1.00
C ASP A 124 3.56 3.83 -2.50
N THR A 125 3.52 5.13 -2.84
CA THR A 125 3.65 5.62 -4.21
C THR A 125 4.95 5.15 -4.87
N ALA A 126 6.05 5.16 -4.13
CA ALA A 126 7.34 4.66 -4.61
C ALA A 126 7.29 3.14 -4.89
N ARG A 127 6.75 2.34 -3.96
CA ARG A 127 6.58 0.88 -4.13
C ARG A 127 5.77 0.57 -5.38
N GLN A 128 4.59 1.18 -5.51
CA GLN A 128 3.69 0.98 -6.64
C GLN A 128 4.32 1.46 -7.95
N GLY A 129 5.00 2.61 -7.93
CA GLY A 129 5.66 3.17 -9.11
C GLY A 129 6.80 2.29 -9.63
N ILE A 130 7.60 1.71 -8.74
CA ILE A 130 8.69 0.80 -9.10
C ILE A 130 8.12 -0.51 -9.67
N MET A 131 7.15 -1.13 -8.97
CA MET A 131 6.54 -2.39 -9.40
C MET A 131 5.74 -2.25 -10.70
N GLY A 132 5.06 -1.13 -10.89
CA GLY A 132 4.25 -0.83 -12.08
C GLY A 132 5.06 -0.46 -13.33
N ALA A 133 6.38 -0.31 -13.22
CA ALA A 133 7.23 0.11 -14.34
C ALA A 133 7.35 -0.96 -15.44
N ARG A 134 6.77 -0.65 -16.61
CA ARG A 134 6.72 -1.57 -17.77
C ARG A 134 8.08 -1.90 -18.37
N LYS A 135 8.99 -0.93 -18.43
CA LYS A 135 10.31 -1.09 -19.06
C LYS A 135 11.41 -0.85 -18.02
N PRO A 136 12.47 -1.69 -17.99
CA PRO A 136 13.61 -1.47 -17.10
C PRO A 136 14.38 -0.21 -17.51
N PRO A 137 15.16 0.39 -16.58
CA PRO A 137 16.08 1.46 -16.93
C PRO A 137 17.24 0.89 -17.74
N GLY A 138 17.77 1.64 -18.71
CA GLY A 138 18.79 1.11 -19.61
C GLY A 138 19.05 1.94 -20.86
N TYR A 139 19.86 1.42 -21.77
CA TYR A 139 20.07 2.03 -23.08
C TYR A 139 18.94 1.67 -24.04
N THR A 140 18.47 2.66 -24.77
CA THR A 140 17.51 2.49 -25.86
C THR A 140 18.25 2.24 -27.18
N GLY A 141 17.57 1.67 -28.18
CA GLY A 141 18.18 1.27 -29.47
C GLY A 141 18.88 2.38 -30.26
N GLY A 142 18.76 3.65 -29.84
CA GLY A 142 19.48 4.80 -30.41
C GLY A 142 20.67 5.29 -29.58
N GLY A 143 21.20 4.51 -28.64
CA GLY A 143 22.32 4.90 -27.79
C GLY A 143 21.98 5.84 -26.63
N ASN A 144 20.73 6.32 -26.55
CA ASN A 144 20.27 7.16 -25.46
C ASN A 144 19.95 6.33 -24.21
N ALA A 145 20.43 6.77 -23.05
CA ALA A 145 20.08 6.18 -21.78
C ALA A 145 18.69 6.65 -21.31
N ARG A 146 17.96 5.75 -20.67
CA ARG A 146 16.62 5.99 -20.14
C ARG A 146 16.58 5.61 -18.66
N CYS A 147 16.15 6.56 -17.83
CA CYS A 147 15.73 6.31 -16.46
C CYS A 147 14.21 6.05 -16.40
N ILE A 148 13.76 5.53 -15.26
CA ILE A 148 12.33 5.47 -14.92
C ILE A 148 12.05 6.65 -13.99
N SER A 149 11.16 7.56 -14.39
CA SER A 149 10.75 8.70 -13.58
C SER A 149 9.35 8.45 -13.03
N ILE A 150 9.24 8.24 -11.72
CA ILE A 150 7.99 8.05 -11.01
C ILE A 150 7.60 9.41 -10.40
N PRO A 151 6.45 9.99 -10.76
CA PRO A 151 6.02 11.26 -10.18
C PRO A 151 5.69 11.10 -8.70
N LEU A 152 6.23 12.00 -7.87
CA LEU A 152 5.89 12.10 -6.46
C LEU A 152 4.97 13.34 -6.31
N PRO A 153 3.67 13.17 -6.00
CA PRO A 153 2.74 14.28 -5.80
C PRO A 153 2.97 14.93 -4.43
N VAL A 154 4.17 15.50 -4.24
CA VAL A 154 4.54 16.28 -3.06
C VAL A 154 4.26 17.76 -3.34
N ASP A 155 3.58 18.41 -2.41
CA ASP A 155 3.41 19.86 -2.47
C ASP A 155 4.69 20.53 -1.98
N LEU A 156 5.44 21.09 -2.92
CA LEU A 156 6.62 21.91 -2.63
C LEU A 156 6.35 23.39 -2.86
N SER A 157 5.09 23.77 -3.02
CA SER A 157 4.65 25.17 -3.12
C SER A 157 4.65 25.84 -1.75
N GLY A 158 5.75 25.69 -1.00
CA GLY A 158 5.97 26.53 0.17
C GLY A 158 5.92 28.00 -0.24
N ALA A 159 5.22 28.82 0.54
CA ALA A 159 4.96 30.25 0.31
C ALA A 159 6.20 31.13 0.03
N ARG A 160 7.42 30.59 0.14
CA ARG A 160 8.69 31.27 -0.14
C ARG A 160 9.23 31.07 -1.57
N GLY A 161 8.55 30.29 -2.42
CA GLY A 161 8.96 30.11 -3.81
C GLY A 161 8.67 31.31 -4.71
N ALA A 162 7.78 32.21 -4.28
CA ALA A 162 7.26 33.32 -5.08
C ALA A 162 8.02 34.65 -4.88
N GLU A 163 8.99 34.70 -3.98
CA GLU A 163 9.71 35.94 -3.59
C GLU A 163 10.95 36.25 -4.46
N TRP A 164 11.34 35.33 -5.36
CA TRP A 164 12.55 35.48 -6.20
C TRP A 164 12.32 35.22 -7.69
N GLN A 165 11.11 35.51 -8.20
CA GLN A 165 10.81 35.47 -9.64
C GLN A 165 10.73 36.87 -10.26
#